data_AF-A0A3M1QYU4-F1
#
_entry.id   AF-A0A3M1QYU4-F1
#
_cell.length_a   1.000
_cell.length_b   1.000
_cell.length_c   1.000
_cell.angle_alpha   90.00
_cell.angle_beta   90.00
_cell.angle_gamma   90.00
#
_symmetry.space_group_name_H-M   'P 1'
#
loop_
_entity.id
_entity.type
_entity.pdbx_description
1 polymer ?
#
loop_
_entity_poly.entity_id
_entity_poly.type
_entity_poly.pdbx_seq_one_letter_code
_entity_poly.pdbx_strand_id
1 'polypeptide(L)'
;MEVRRISVPGGRCEKCEGNGQLKIEMHFLPDVWVECETCRGRRYTPDVLDVKFKNRSIADVLEMSVAEALELFDNVPKVRRMLQTLADVGLDYIQLGQPAPTLSGGEAQRVKLAAELGKPDTGRTLYVLDEPTTGLHFDDVNKLLEVLHRLVDLGNSVVVIEHNLDVLKSADWIIDLGPEAGEGGGRIVVAGAPEHVAACDASHTGVALRPVLEAGPREPRQRYDPTAHAERELAVAKAGFGRIGNDTRMPWQVDGRRWHLVQRDDRAGRPRRWEPAALEYVEQLVQKAGKGRFEPTNWSNRASVEITARGAPTWFLHALTGGEWLLELYFRTPRGAFDWRKLDGELGLKTLDERDDLETYGDWARVDVRKRRDGFDAVVIYVHDRREIDTPAFRRFIRKAASLYFKDVVR
;
A
#
# COMPACT_ATOMS: atom_id res chain seq x y z
N MET A 1 8.56 19.99 -3.70
CA MET A 1 9.53 20.29 -2.64
C MET A 1 9.68 19.01 -1.84
N GLU A 2 10.75 18.25 -2.07
CA GLU A 2 10.97 16.96 -1.40
C GLU A 2 11.37 17.20 0.06
N VAL A 3 10.52 16.77 0.99
CA VAL A 3 10.91 16.65 2.40
C VAL A 3 11.84 15.45 2.50
N ARG A 4 13.14 15.70 2.69
CA ARG A 4 14.16 14.65 2.81
C ARG A 4 14.03 13.93 4.16
N ARG A 5 14.38 12.63 4.16
CA ARG A 5 14.29 11.77 5.36
C ARG A 5 15.19 12.31 6.48
N ILE A 6 14.80 12.08 7.73
CA ILE A 6 15.56 12.48 8.93
C ILE A 6 16.98 11.91 8.99
N SER A 7 17.24 10.81 8.26
CA SER A 7 18.53 10.13 8.15
C SER A 7 19.41 10.61 7.00
N VAL A 8 18.95 11.56 6.18
CA VAL A 8 19.66 12.03 4.98
C VAL A 8 20.20 13.45 5.20
N PRO A 9 21.49 13.71 4.90
CA PRO A 9 22.06 15.05 4.98
C PRO A 9 21.32 16.11 4.14
N GLY A 10 21.32 17.36 4.62
CA GLY A 10 20.78 18.52 3.90
C GLY A 10 19.36 18.97 4.31
N GLY A 11 18.77 18.37 5.34
CA GLY A 11 17.51 18.84 5.94
C GLY A 11 17.35 18.52 7.44
N ARG A 12 18.09 17.52 7.93
CA ARG A 12 18.22 17.22 9.36
C ARG A 12 19.17 18.19 10.06
N CYS A 13 19.08 18.29 11.39
CA CYS A 13 20.07 18.99 12.19
C CYS A 13 21.41 18.22 12.16
N GLU A 14 22.47 18.85 11.64
CA GLU A 14 23.78 18.20 11.52
C GLU A 14 24.47 17.97 12.88
N LYS A 15 24.23 18.81 13.89
CA LYS A 15 24.85 18.65 15.23
C LYS A 15 24.44 17.36 15.93
N CYS A 16 23.16 16.96 15.83
CA CYS A 16 22.64 15.73 16.43
C CYS A 16 22.32 14.65 15.39
N GLU A 17 22.72 14.86 14.14
CA GLU A 17 22.46 13.96 13.01
C GLU A 17 20.97 13.59 12.83
N GLY A 18 20.06 14.47 13.26
CA GLY A 18 18.61 14.24 13.22
C GLY A 18 18.01 13.50 14.41
N ASN A 19 18.79 13.14 15.43
CA ASN A 19 18.26 12.48 16.64
C ASN A 19 17.48 13.44 17.55
N GLY A 20 17.75 14.75 17.47
CA GLY A 20 17.20 15.76 18.39
C GLY A 20 17.82 15.73 19.79
N GLN A 21 18.60 14.69 20.10
CA GLN A 21 19.33 14.51 21.35
C GLN A 21 20.78 14.13 21.04
N LEU A 22 21.67 14.42 21.97
CA LEU A 22 23.08 14.04 21.97
C LEU A 22 23.29 13.01 23.08
N LYS A 23 23.95 11.92 22.72
CA LYS A 23 24.33 10.88 23.67
C LYS A 23 25.60 11.32 24.40
N ILE A 24 25.54 11.40 25.72
CA ILE A 24 26.69 11.67 26.58
C ILE A 24 27.10 10.34 27.20
N GLU A 25 28.30 9.89 26.85
CA GLU A 25 28.87 8.67 27.41
C GLU A 25 29.36 8.93 28.84
N MET A 26 28.95 8.06 29.75
CA MET A 26 29.29 8.13 31.16
C MET A 26 30.09 6.88 31.54
N HIS A 27 31.22 7.04 32.22
CA HIS A 27 32.15 5.93 32.49
C HIS A 27 31.58 4.82 33.40
N PHE A 28 30.65 5.15 34.28
CA PHE A 28 30.14 4.24 35.32
C PHE A 28 28.61 4.22 35.45
N LEU A 29 27.92 5.04 34.67
CA LEU A 29 26.47 5.16 34.68
C LEU A 29 25.93 4.88 33.28
N PRO A 30 24.66 4.48 33.13
CA PRO A 30 24.03 4.40 31.83
C PRO A 30 24.16 5.72 31.08
N ASP A 31 24.41 5.63 29.77
CA ASP A 31 24.53 6.80 28.91
C ASP A 31 23.29 7.68 28.99
N VAL A 32 23.50 9.00 29.02
CA VAL A 32 22.42 9.97 29.16
C VAL A 32 22.19 10.67 27.84
N TRP A 33 20.94 10.79 27.45
CA TRP A 33 20.53 11.55 26.27
C TRP A 33 20.13 12.96 26.69
N VAL A 34 20.84 13.95 26.16
CA VAL A 34 20.57 15.37 26.43
C VAL A 34 20.00 16.02 25.18
N GLU A 35 19.05 16.93 25.34
CA GLU A 35 18.45 17.65 24.22
C GLU A 35 19.51 18.43 23.43
N CYS A 36 19.41 18.37 22.09
CA CYS A 36 20.32 19.10 21.23
C CYS A 36 20.04 20.60 21.28
N GLU A 37 20.98 21.38 21.81
CA GLU A 37 20.83 22.85 21.95
C GLU A 37 20.61 23.60 20.63
N THR A 38 21.09 23.05 19.50
CA THR A 38 21.01 23.73 18.20
C THR A 38 19.63 23.64 17.58
N CYS A 39 18.99 22.46 17.62
CA CYS A 39 17.64 22.28 17.09
C CYS A 39 16.56 22.25 18.17
N ARG A 40 16.92 22.27 19.45
CA ARG A 40 16.02 22.18 20.60
C ARG A 40 15.04 21.01 20.48
N GLY A 41 15.60 19.82 20.23
CA GLY A 41 14.81 18.60 20.03
C GLY A 41 14.08 18.47 18.69
N ARG A 42 14.00 19.53 17.87
CA ARG A 42 13.17 19.58 16.64
C ARG A 42 13.74 18.78 15.46
N ARG A 43 14.97 18.26 15.55
CA ARG A 43 15.62 17.34 14.60
C ARG A 43 15.93 17.85 13.19
N TYR A 44 15.39 19.00 12.79
CA TYR A 44 15.54 19.56 11.43
C TYR A 44 16.15 20.97 11.44
N THR A 45 16.60 21.43 10.27
CA THR A 45 17.04 22.83 10.07
C THR A 45 15.85 23.79 10.03
N PRO A 46 16.04 25.08 10.34
CA PRO A 46 14.98 26.09 10.28
C PRO A 46 14.24 26.13 8.93
N ASP A 47 14.98 26.06 7.82
CA ASP A 47 14.40 26.10 6.46
C ASP A 47 13.40 24.96 6.20
N VAL A 48 13.63 23.79 6.80
CA VAL A 48 12.71 22.64 6.68
C VAL A 48 11.47 22.83 7.57
N LEU A 49 11.65 23.44 8.74
CA LEU A 49 10.55 23.72 9.69
C LEU A 49 9.59 24.81 9.17
N ASP A 50 10.05 25.67 8.26
CA ASP A 50 9.19 26.66 7.59
C ASP A 50 8.17 26.05 6.63
N VAL A 51 8.41 24.83 6.15
CA VAL A 51 7.45 24.09 5.31
C VAL A 51 6.36 23.50 6.20
N LYS A 52 5.11 23.92 5.96
CA LYS A 52 3.95 23.54 6.78
C LYS A 52 2.88 22.82 5.99
N PHE A 53 2.30 21.79 6.61
CA PHE A 53 1.08 21.12 6.17
C PHE A 53 -0.01 21.39 7.20
N LYS A 54 -1.16 21.98 6.79
CA LYS A 54 -2.23 22.39 7.71
C LYS A 54 -1.71 23.18 8.93
N ASN A 55 -0.81 24.15 8.69
CA ASN A 55 -0.13 24.95 9.72
C ASN A 55 0.81 24.19 10.69
N ARG A 56 1.14 22.93 10.41
CA ARG A 56 2.07 22.11 11.19
C ARG A 56 3.34 21.82 10.38
N SER A 57 4.50 22.05 10.97
CA SER A 57 5.79 21.61 10.43
C SER A 57 5.99 20.10 10.64
N ILE A 58 7.02 19.51 10.02
CA ILE A 58 7.34 18.09 10.21
C ILE A 58 7.68 17.75 11.67
N ALA A 59 8.32 18.66 12.39
CA ALA A 59 8.62 18.46 13.81
C ALA A 59 7.34 18.50 14.66
N ASP A 60 6.40 19.40 14.35
CA ASP A 60 5.09 19.42 15.03
C ASP A 60 4.35 18.11 14.83
N VAL A 61 4.38 17.55 13.61
CA VAL A 61 3.74 16.26 13.32
C VAL A 61 4.38 15.10 14.10
N LEU A 62 5.71 15.13 14.28
CA LEU A 62 6.41 14.10 15.06
C LEU A 62 6.14 14.20 16.57
N GLU A 63 5.73 15.36 17.07
CA GLU A 63 5.34 15.55 18.46
C GLU A 63 3.87 15.17 18.74
N MET A 64 3.07 14.95 17.69
CA MET A 64 1.67 14.55 17.82
C MET A 64 1.53 13.09 18.23
N SER A 65 0.46 12.79 18.97
CA SER A 65 0.03 11.42 19.21
C SER A 65 -0.50 10.77 17.92
N VAL A 66 -0.57 9.44 17.90
CA VAL A 66 -1.21 8.71 16.79
C VAL A 66 -2.67 9.15 16.61
N ALA A 67 -3.41 9.39 17.69
CA ALA A 67 -4.80 9.89 17.64
C ALA A 67 -4.91 11.25 16.95
N GLU A 68 -4.07 12.22 17.35
CA GLU A 68 -4.05 13.55 16.74
C GLU A 68 -3.61 13.49 15.27
N ALA A 69 -2.65 12.61 14.96
CA ALA A 69 -2.17 12.41 13.60
C ALA A 69 -3.25 11.78 12.70
N LEU A 70 -4.11 10.89 13.24
CA LEU A 70 -5.26 10.34 12.51
C LEU A 70 -6.22 11.44 12.06
N GLU A 71 -6.50 12.42 12.91
CA GLU A 71 -7.32 13.58 12.56
C GLU A 71 -6.64 14.47 11.51
N LEU A 72 -5.34 14.73 11.68
CA LEU A 72 -4.58 15.56 10.74
C LEU A 72 -4.55 14.94 9.33
N PHE A 73 -4.37 13.62 9.25
CA PHE A 73 -4.23 12.86 8.01
C PHE A 73 -5.52 12.15 7.56
N ASP A 74 -6.68 12.58 8.05
CA ASP A 74 -8.00 12.03 7.67
C ASP A 74 -8.17 11.88 6.15
N ASN A 75 -7.71 12.87 5.39
CA ASN A 75 -7.81 12.91 3.92
C ASN A 75 -6.61 12.30 3.17
N VAL A 76 -5.72 11.59 3.87
CA VAL A 76 -4.54 10.93 3.28
C VAL A 76 -4.62 9.42 3.55
N PRO A 77 -5.37 8.66 2.73
CA PRO A 77 -5.73 7.27 3.04
C PRO A 77 -4.55 6.35 3.34
N LYS A 78 -3.44 6.53 2.62
CA LYS A 78 -2.23 5.71 2.81
C LYS A 78 -1.61 5.91 4.20
N VAL A 79 -1.58 7.14 4.70
CA VAL A 79 -1.03 7.47 6.03
C VAL A 79 -2.03 7.06 7.10
N ARG A 80 -3.29 7.44 6.92
CA ARG A 80 -4.39 7.07 7.82
C ARG A 80 -4.42 5.56 8.08
N ARG A 81 -4.31 4.72 7.05
CA ARG A 81 -4.30 3.25 7.23
C ARG A 81 -3.19 2.76 8.17
N MET A 82 -1.98 3.31 8.07
CA MET A 82 -0.85 2.92 8.95
C MET A 82 -1.04 3.44 10.38
N LEU A 83 -1.57 4.65 10.52
CA LEU A 83 -1.88 5.22 11.83
C LEU A 83 -3.05 4.47 12.49
N GLN A 84 -4.02 4.04 11.70
CA GLN A 84 -5.18 3.28 12.17
C GLN A 84 -4.73 1.93 12.71
N THR A 85 -3.78 1.24 12.05
CA THR A 85 -3.25 -0.02 12.59
C THR A 85 -2.52 0.16 13.93
N LEU A 86 -1.88 1.32 14.17
CA LEU A 86 -1.30 1.64 15.47
C LEU A 86 -2.37 1.92 16.52
N ALA A 87 -3.42 2.66 16.16
CA ALA A 87 -4.54 2.93 17.07
C ALA A 87 -5.33 1.65 17.40
N ASP A 88 -5.54 0.76 16.43
CA ASP A 88 -6.25 -0.51 16.59
C ASP A 88 -5.56 -1.43 17.61
N VAL A 89 -4.21 -1.39 17.70
CA VAL A 89 -3.45 -2.13 18.72
C VAL A 89 -3.35 -1.38 20.06
N GLY A 90 -4.07 -0.27 20.23
CA GLY A 90 -4.09 0.51 21.47
C GLY A 90 -2.86 1.40 21.67
N LEU A 91 -2.20 1.83 20.59
CA LEU A 91 -1.09 2.80 20.63
C LEU A 91 -1.51 4.18 20.14
N ASP A 92 -2.76 4.57 20.37
CA ASP A 92 -3.30 5.88 19.97
C ASP A 92 -2.64 7.05 20.73
N TYR A 93 -2.12 6.79 21.93
CA TYR A 93 -1.48 7.79 22.80
C TYR A 93 0.02 8.04 22.51
N ILE A 94 0.71 7.14 21.80
CA ILE A 94 2.17 7.29 21.58
C ILE A 94 2.44 8.43 20.60
N GLN A 95 3.54 9.15 20.81
CA GLN A 95 3.98 10.18 19.87
C GLN A 95 4.67 9.55 18.67
N LEU A 96 4.41 10.06 17.45
CA LEU A 96 5.00 9.53 16.22
C LEU A 96 6.54 9.59 16.20
N GLY A 97 7.10 10.61 16.83
CA GLY A 97 8.53 10.84 16.94
C GLY A 97 9.18 10.24 18.18
N GLN A 98 8.44 9.51 19.02
CA GLN A 98 8.96 8.93 20.25
C GLN A 98 10.17 8.03 19.94
N PRO A 99 11.32 8.23 20.62
CA PRO A 99 12.48 7.38 20.40
C PRO A 99 12.18 5.91 20.71
N ALA A 100 12.54 5.00 19.81
CA ALA A 100 12.29 3.56 20.02
C ALA A 100 12.84 3.01 21.35
N PRO A 101 14.01 3.44 21.87
CA PRO A 101 14.51 2.96 23.17
C PRO A 101 13.68 3.36 24.39
N THR A 102 12.77 4.34 24.26
CA THR A 102 11.90 4.77 25.37
C THR A 102 10.54 4.06 25.36
N LEU A 103 10.28 3.21 24.37
CA LEU A 103 9.10 2.35 24.34
C LEU A 103 9.26 1.22 25.36
N SER A 104 8.20 0.93 26.10
CA SER A 104 8.08 -0.29 26.89
C SER A 104 8.12 -1.53 25.99
N GLY A 105 8.43 -2.70 26.59
CA GLY A 105 8.43 -3.97 25.85
C GLY A 105 7.08 -4.24 25.15
N GLY A 106 5.97 -4.03 25.86
CA GLY A 106 4.62 -4.19 25.31
C GLY A 106 4.27 -3.19 24.20
N GLU A 107 4.76 -1.94 24.27
CA GLU A 107 4.60 -0.98 23.17
C GLU A 107 5.41 -1.40 21.93
N ALA A 108 6.67 -1.79 22.11
CA ALA A 108 7.51 -2.24 21.00
C ALA A 108 6.92 -3.48 20.29
N GLN A 109 6.38 -4.41 21.06
CA GLN A 109 5.69 -5.59 20.51
C GLN A 109 4.43 -5.20 19.72
N ARG A 110 3.62 -4.28 20.24
CA ARG A 110 2.41 -3.79 19.55
C ARG A 110 2.74 -2.99 18.29
N VAL A 111 3.84 -2.21 18.26
CA VAL A 111 4.32 -1.54 17.04
C VAL A 111 4.69 -2.58 15.96
N LYS A 112 5.35 -3.68 16.35
CA LYS A 112 5.67 -4.78 15.44
C LYS A 112 4.41 -5.46 14.91
N LEU A 113 3.43 -5.71 15.77
CA LEU A 113 2.12 -6.26 15.38
C LEU A 113 1.39 -5.34 14.38
N ALA A 114 1.34 -4.03 14.67
CA ALA A 114 0.75 -3.03 13.78
C ALA A 114 1.43 -2.99 12.40
N ALA A 115 2.76 -3.13 12.35
CA ALA A 115 3.50 -3.19 11.09
C ALA A 115 3.13 -4.40 10.23
N GLU A 116 2.86 -5.55 10.84
CA GLU A 116 2.38 -6.74 10.14
C GLU A 116 0.92 -6.60 9.67
N LEU A 117 0.04 -6.01 10.49
CA LEU A 117 -1.35 -5.70 10.12
C LEU A 117 -1.46 -4.71 8.96
N GLY A 118 -0.47 -3.82 8.83
CA GLY A 118 -0.39 -2.85 7.73
C GLY A 118 -0.12 -3.49 6.36
N LYS A 119 0.38 -4.74 6.32
CA LYS A 119 0.69 -5.42 5.06
C LYS A 119 -0.58 -5.90 4.34
N PRO A 120 -0.53 -6.06 3.00
CA PRO A 120 -1.62 -6.70 2.28
C PRO A 120 -1.85 -8.11 2.80
N ASP A 121 -3.09 -8.42 3.16
CA ASP A 121 -3.43 -9.74 3.67
C ASP A 121 -3.36 -10.78 2.55
N THR A 122 -2.82 -11.94 2.88
CA THR A 122 -2.76 -13.10 1.99
C THR A 122 -3.81 -14.16 2.34
N GLY A 123 -4.44 -14.05 3.52
CA GLY A 123 -5.37 -15.02 4.10
C GLY A 123 -4.74 -16.38 4.35
N ARG A 124 -3.40 -16.47 4.38
CA ARG A 124 -2.61 -17.71 4.46
C ARG A 124 -1.30 -17.52 5.21
N THR A 125 -1.27 -16.57 6.15
CA THR A 125 -0.10 -16.31 6.99
C THR A 125 -0.29 -16.94 8.36
N LEU A 126 0.79 -17.52 8.91
CA LEU A 126 0.86 -18.02 10.28
C LEU A 126 1.57 -16.98 11.15
N TYR A 127 0.86 -16.46 12.14
CA TYR A 127 1.40 -15.59 13.16
C TYR A 127 1.72 -16.40 14.41
N VAL A 128 2.95 -16.28 14.93
CA VAL A 128 3.37 -16.90 16.18
C VAL A 128 3.75 -15.79 17.14
N LEU A 129 3.05 -15.71 18.27
CA LEU A 129 3.21 -14.67 19.29
C LEU A 129 3.58 -15.32 20.61
N ASP A 130 4.65 -14.81 21.22
CA ASP A 130 5.13 -15.26 22.52
C ASP A 130 4.71 -14.23 23.58
N GLU A 131 3.89 -14.68 24.54
CA GLU A 131 3.31 -13.94 25.66
C GLU A 131 2.94 -12.47 25.37
N PRO A 132 2.07 -12.22 24.37
CA PRO A 132 1.77 -10.87 23.92
C PRO A 132 0.97 -10.03 24.92
N THR A 133 0.49 -10.61 26.02
CA THR A 133 -0.17 -9.85 27.11
C THR A 133 0.79 -9.39 28.21
N THR A 134 2.08 -9.69 28.11
CA THR A 134 3.08 -9.30 29.12
C THR A 134 3.08 -7.80 29.34
N GLY A 135 2.72 -7.38 30.56
CA GLY A 135 2.71 -5.97 30.97
C GLY A 135 1.55 -5.15 30.41
N LEU A 136 0.50 -5.79 29.86
CA LEU A 136 -0.72 -5.10 29.41
C LEU A 136 -1.76 -4.99 30.52
N HIS A 137 -2.48 -3.87 30.54
CA HIS A 137 -3.68 -3.70 31.35
C HIS A 137 -4.84 -4.54 30.76
N PHE A 138 -5.85 -4.90 31.57
CA PHE A 138 -6.99 -5.72 31.14
C PHE A 138 -7.71 -5.16 29.90
N ASP A 139 -7.86 -3.84 29.83
CA ASP A 139 -8.47 -3.17 28.67
C ASP A 139 -7.62 -3.31 27.39
N ASP A 140 -6.31 -3.33 27.52
CA ASP A 140 -5.39 -3.49 26.39
C ASP A 140 -5.34 -4.95 25.90
N VAL A 141 -5.53 -5.91 26.82
CA VAL A 141 -5.70 -7.33 26.46
C VAL A 141 -6.93 -7.50 25.57
N ASN A 142 -8.05 -6.84 25.89
CA ASN A 142 -9.25 -6.88 25.06
C ASN A 142 -9.01 -6.33 23.65
N LYS A 143 -8.36 -5.16 23.53
CA LYS A 143 -8.00 -4.59 22.22
C LYS A 143 -7.08 -5.51 21.42
N LEU A 144 -6.09 -6.11 22.09
CA LEU A 144 -5.21 -7.09 21.47
C LEU A 144 -6.00 -8.29 20.95
N LEU A 145 -6.92 -8.85 21.75
CA LEU A 145 -7.78 -9.96 21.33
C LEU A 145 -8.63 -9.60 20.11
N GLU A 146 -9.23 -8.41 20.06
CA GLU A 146 -9.97 -7.92 18.88
C GLU A 146 -9.10 -7.94 17.61
N VAL A 147 -7.86 -7.50 17.74
CA VAL A 147 -6.88 -7.49 16.64
C VAL A 147 -6.51 -8.92 16.20
N LEU A 148 -6.23 -9.82 17.15
CA LEU A 148 -5.90 -11.21 16.84
C LEU A 148 -7.08 -11.94 16.18
N HIS A 149 -8.30 -11.72 16.66
CA HIS A 149 -9.50 -12.28 16.04
C HIS A 149 -9.73 -11.75 14.62
N ARG A 150 -9.46 -10.46 14.39
CA ARG A 150 -9.51 -9.87 13.05
C ARG A 150 -8.54 -10.55 12.08
N LEU A 151 -7.33 -10.88 12.51
CA LEU A 151 -6.37 -11.64 11.70
C LEU A 151 -6.93 -13.01 11.31
N VAL A 152 -7.54 -13.72 12.26
CA VAL A 152 -8.16 -15.03 12.02
C VAL A 152 -9.36 -14.92 11.07
N ASP A 153 -10.20 -13.90 11.24
CA ASP A 153 -11.36 -13.66 10.37
C ASP A 153 -10.99 -13.33 8.91
N LEU A 154 -9.79 -12.77 8.71
CA LEU A 154 -9.23 -12.56 7.37
C LEU A 154 -8.67 -13.85 6.72
N GLY A 155 -8.70 -14.97 7.45
CA GLY A 155 -8.27 -16.30 6.98
C GLY A 155 -6.89 -16.73 7.46
N ASN A 156 -6.20 -15.91 8.26
CA ASN A 156 -4.90 -16.25 8.80
C ASN A 156 -5.00 -17.21 9.99
N SER A 157 -3.87 -17.82 10.37
CA SER A 157 -3.75 -18.62 11.59
C SER A 157 -2.90 -17.89 12.60
N VAL A 158 -3.34 -17.86 13.86
CA VAL A 158 -2.64 -17.22 14.96
C VAL A 158 -2.38 -18.27 16.04
N VAL A 159 -1.11 -18.45 16.38
CA VAL A 159 -0.65 -19.30 17.48
C VAL A 159 -0.07 -18.38 18.55
N VAL A 160 -0.60 -18.50 19.76
CA VAL A 160 -0.20 -17.67 20.89
C VAL A 160 0.29 -18.59 22.01
N ILE A 161 1.46 -18.28 22.57
CA ILE A 161 1.96 -18.86 23.81
C ILE A 161 1.53 -17.91 24.93
N GLU A 162 0.68 -18.38 25.85
CA GLU A 162 0.11 -17.54 26.90
C GLU A 162 -0.18 -18.31 28.18
N HIS A 163 -0.19 -17.58 29.28
CA HIS A 163 -0.66 -18.04 30.59
C HIS A 163 -1.87 -17.22 31.07
N ASN A 164 -2.23 -16.14 30.38
CA ASN A 164 -3.38 -15.31 30.72
C ASN A 164 -4.70 -16.03 30.39
N LEU A 165 -5.52 -16.27 31.43
CA LEU A 165 -6.81 -16.97 31.31
C LEU A 165 -7.82 -16.23 30.42
N ASP A 166 -7.75 -14.90 30.32
CA ASP A 166 -8.63 -14.12 29.44
C ASP A 166 -8.33 -14.34 27.96
N VAL A 167 -7.07 -14.66 27.62
CA VAL A 167 -6.69 -15.06 26.28
C VAL A 167 -7.08 -16.50 26.01
N LEU A 168 -6.76 -17.40 26.95
CA LEU A 168 -7.03 -18.83 26.81
C LEU A 168 -8.53 -19.12 26.63
N LYS A 169 -9.41 -18.48 27.40
CA LYS A 169 -10.87 -18.66 27.26
C LYS A 169 -11.41 -18.22 25.90
N SER A 170 -10.70 -17.33 25.22
CA SER A 170 -11.10 -16.73 23.93
C SER A 170 -10.57 -17.52 22.73
N ALA A 171 -9.71 -18.52 22.95
CA ALA A 171 -9.12 -19.32 21.90
C ALA A 171 -10.13 -20.33 21.29
N ASP A 172 -10.03 -20.57 19.99
CA ASP A 172 -10.82 -21.63 19.32
C ASP A 172 -10.28 -23.03 19.66
N TRP A 173 -8.97 -23.13 19.94
CA TRP A 173 -8.28 -24.39 20.25
C TRP A 173 -7.07 -24.13 21.16
N ILE A 174 -6.89 -24.96 22.18
CA ILE A 174 -5.78 -24.93 23.13
C ILE A 174 -5.01 -26.26 23.02
N ILE A 175 -3.68 -26.18 23.09
CA ILE A 175 -2.80 -27.33 23.27
C ILE A 175 -2.09 -27.13 24.60
N ASP A 176 -2.45 -27.94 25.60
CA ASP A 176 -1.86 -27.86 26.93
C ASP A 176 -0.66 -28.79 27.06
N LEU A 177 0.46 -28.24 27.51
CA LEU A 177 1.74 -28.95 27.66
C LEU A 177 2.05 -29.16 29.14
N GLY A 178 2.57 -30.34 29.48
CA GLY A 178 2.89 -30.68 30.86
C GLY A 178 3.14 -32.19 31.02
N PRO A 179 2.67 -32.83 32.10
CA PRO A 179 1.88 -32.24 33.20
C PRO A 179 2.69 -31.34 34.13
N GLU A 180 4.01 -31.52 34.19
CA GLU A 180 4.91 -30.71 35.02
C GLU A 180 5.95 -29.97 34.16
N ALA A 181 6.78 -29.13 34.78
CA ALA A 181 7.90 -28.48 34.11
C ALA A 181 9.17 -29.38 34.07
N GLY A 182 10.13 -29.03 33.21
CA GLY A 182 11.43 -29.72 33.15
C GLY A 182 11.31 -31.18 32.70
N GLU A 183 12.00 -32.09 33.40
CA GLU A 183 12.00 -33.53 33.09
C GLU A 183 10.62 -34.19 33.23
N GLY A 184 9.72 -33.60 34.02
CA GLY A 184 8.34 -34.06 34.20
C GLY A 184 7.37 -33.60 33.10
N GLY A 185 7.86 -32.84 32.12
CA GLY A 185 7.05 -32.19 31.09
C GLY A 185 7.25 -32.71 29.68
N GLY A 186 6.96 -31.85 28.70
CA GLY A 186 7.19 -32.09 27.27
C GLY A 186 6.17 -33.00 26.59
N ARG A 187 5.03 -33.26 27.24
CA ARG A 187 3.93 -34.05 26.67
C ARG A 187 2.70 -33.17 26.47
N ILE A 188 1.88 -33.53 25.49
CA ILE A 188 0.54 -32.96 25.34
C ILE A 188 -0.35 -33.62 26.39
N VAL A 189 -0.85 -32.84 27.34
CA VAL A 189 -1.77 -33.32 28.38
C VAL A 189 -3.17 -33.45 27.80
N VAL A 190 -3.62 -32.39 27.12
CA VAL A 190 -4.92 -32.30 26.46
C VAL A 190 -4.85 -31.29 25.32
N ALA A 191 -5.63 -31.51 24.27
CA ALA A 191 -5.79 -30.55 23.18
C ALA A 191 -7.26 -30.50 22.75
N GLY A 192 -7.82 -29.31 22.61
CA GLY A 192 -9.23 -29.14 22.29
C GLY A 192 -9.72 -27.71 22.47
N ALA A 193 -11.03 -27.50 22.33
CA ALA A 193 -11.66 -26.24 22.70
C ALA A 193 -11.45 -25.95 24.21
N PRO A 194 -11.53 -24.68 24.64
CA PRO A 194 -11.38 -24.29 26.04
C PRO A 194 -12.22 -25.14 27.02
N GLU A 195 -13.45 -25.47 26.66
CA GLU A 195 -14.35 -26.29 27.49
C GLU A 195 -13.87 -27.75 27.61
N HIS A 196 -13.25 -28.29 26.56
CA HIS A 196 -12.67 -29.63 26.58
C HIS A 196 -11.44 -29.67 27.51
N VAL A 197 -10.58 -28.65 27.43
CA VAL A 197 -9.42 -28.53 28.31
C VAL A 197 -9.86 -28.35 29.77
N ALA A 198 -10.89 -27.51 30.02
CA ALA A 198 -11.43 -27.30 31.36
C ALA A 198 -12.03 -28.57 32.00
N ALA A 199 -12.49 -29.54 31.21
CA ALA A 199 -12.99 -30.83 31.69
C ALA A 199 -11.88 -31.84 32.06
N CYS A 200 -10.62 -31.56 31.73
CA CYS A 200 -9.49 -32.43 32.01
C CYS A 200 -8.88 -32.15 33.39
N ASP A 201 -9.13 -33.00 34.37
CA ASP A 201 -8.59 -32.83 35.73
C ASP A 201 -7.05 -32.99 35.82
N ALA A 202 -6.42 -33.61 34.81
CA ALA A 202 -4.97 -33.76 34.73
C ALA A 202 -4.25 -32.50 34.19
N SER A 203 -4.99 -31.51 33.71
CA SER A 203 -4.47 -30.26 33.14
C SER A 203 -4.53 -29.15 34.18
N HIS A 204 -3.37 -28.60 34.58
CA HIS A 204 -3.32 -27.41 35.45
C HIS A 204 -4.05 -26.22 34.82
N THR A 205 -3.89 -26.05 33.50
CA THR A 205 -4.61 -25.05 32.71
C THR A 205 -6.11 -25.27 32.78
N GLY A 206 -6.58 -26.52 32.61
CA GLY A 206 -7.98 -26.89 32.71
C GLY A 206 -8.60 -26.58 34.07
N VAL A 207 -7.89 -26.90 35.16
CA VAL A 207 -8.31 -26.61 36.53
C VAL A 207 -8.46 -25.10 36.76
N ALA A 208 -7.51 -24.29 36.28
CA ALA A 208 -7.57 -22.83 36.41
C ALA A 208 -8.62 -22.18 35.49
N LEU A 209 -8.85 -22.73 34.30
CA LEU A 209 -9.76 -22.18 33.30
C LEU A 209 -11.23 -22.45 33.62
N ARG A 210 -11.54 -23.57 34.30
CA ARG A 210 -12.90 -23.98 34.68
C ARG A 210 -13.71 -22.88 35.39
N PRO A 211 -13.25 -22.27 36.50
CA PRO A 211 -14.01 -21.21 37.17
C PRO A 211 -14.18 -19.94 36.30
N VAL A 212 -13.23 -19.65 35.40
CA VAL A 212 -13.30 -18.48 34.51
C VAL A 212 -14.40 -18.66 33.45
N LEU A 213 -14.56 -19.87 32.91
CA LEU A 213 -15.63 -20.19 31.97
C LEU A 213 -17.01 -20.22 32.65
N GLU A 214 -17.09 -20.65 33.92
CA GLU A 214 -18.34 -20.66 34.69
C GLU A 214 -18.79 -19.26 35.13
N ALA A 215 -17.87 -18.31 35.27
CA ALA A 215 -18.15 -16.97 35.79
C ALA A 215 -18.94 -16.06 34.82
N GLY A 216 -19.00 -16.37 33.53
CA GLY A 216 -19.62 -15.51 32.52
C GLY A 216 -20.41 -16.26 31.46
N PRO A 217 -21.45 -15.65 30.87
CA PRO A 217 -22.19 -16.26 29.79
C PRO A 217 -21.31 -16.41 28.54
N ARG A 218 -21.49 -17.52 27.81
CA ARG A 218 -20.88 -17.68 26.48
C ARG A 218 -21.59 -16.78 25.48
N GLU A 219 -20.90 -15.76 25.01
CA GLU A 219 -21.39 -14.88 23.96
C GLU A 219 -20.70 -15.16 22.62
N PRO A 220 -21.44 -15.26 21.51
CA PRO A 220 -20.83 -15.38 20.20
C PRO A 220 -20.13 -14.07 19.83
N ARG A 221 -18.83 -14.14 19.51
CA ARG A 221 -18.08 -12.98 19.03
C ARG A 221 -18.66 -12.46 17.71
N GLN A 222 -18.68 -11.13 17.57
CA GLN A 222 -18.96 -10.50 16.28
C GLN A 222 -17.76 -10.75 15.35
N ARG A 223 -17.99 -11.46 14.24
CA ARG A 223 -16.94 -11.67 13.23
C ARG A 223 -16.65 -10.38 12.48
N TYR A 224 -15.38 -10.11 12.25
CA TYR A 224 -14.94 -9.05 11.37
C TYR A 224 -15.28 -9.39 9.93
N ASP A 225 -16.02 -8.51 9.25
CA ASP A 225 -16.32 -8.63 7.83
C ASP A 225 -15.41 -7.67 7.02
N PRO A 226 -14.42 -8.21 6.27
CA PRO A 226 -13.52 -7.40 5.47
C PRO A 226 -14.24 -6.59 4.38
N THR A 227 -15.35 -7.11 3.85
CA THR A 227 -16.13 -6.46 2.79
C THR A 227 -16.88 -5.26 3.35
N ALA A 228 -17.62 -5.46 4.45
CA ALA A 228 -18.31 -4.37 5.12
C ALA A 228 -17.34 -3.30 5.64
N HIS A 229 -16.16 -3.69 6.13
CA HIS A 229 -15.13 -2.73 6.52
C HIS A 229 -14.57 -1.96 5.33
N ALA A 230 -14.27 -2.62 4.21
CA ALA A 230 -13.81 -1.96 2.98
C ALA A 230 -14.88 -1.00 2.40
N GLU A 231 -16.16 -1.37 2.48
CA GLU A 231 -17.27 -0.51 2.10
C GLU A 231 -17.39 0.72 3.01
N ARG A 232 -17.22 0.56 4.33
CA ARG A 232 -17.16 1.68 5.28
C ARG A 232 -15.95 2.57 5.04
N GLU A 233 -14.76 2.01 4.84
CA GLU A 233 -13.55 2.75 4.47
C GLU A 233 -13.76 3.52 3.16
N LEU A 234 -14.40 2.90 2.16
CA LEU A 234 -14.73 3.56 0.91
C LEU A 234 -15.80 4.64 1.11
N ALA A 235 -16.77 4.43 1.98
CA ALA A 235 -17.80 5.40 2.33
C ALA A 235 -17.21 6.59 3.12
N VAL A 236 -16.29 6.34 4.06
CA VAL A 236 -15.53 7.37 4.78
C VAL A 236 -14.59 8.08 3.83
N ALA A 237 -13.91 7.39 2.91
CA ALA A 237 -13.12 8.06 1.88
C ALA A 237 -14.01 8.95 0.99
N LYS A 238 -15.21 8.47 0.62
CA LYS A 238 -16.21 9.25 -0.14
C LYS A 238 -16.81 10.42 0.67
N ALA A 239 -16.98 10.27 1.98
CA ALA A 239 -17.54 11.28 2.89
C ALA A 239 -16.48 12.30 3.35
N GLY A 240 -15.24 11.86 3.49
CA GLY A 240 -14.00 12.62 3.76
C GLY A 240 -13.51 13.38 2.53
N PHE A 241 -14.08 13.14 1.35
CA PHE A 241 -14.18 14.16 0.31
C PHE A 241 -15.23 15.24 0.69
N GLY A 242 -15.16 15.74 1.93
CA GLY A 242 -15.79 16.95 2.39
C GLY A 242 -14.93 18.16 2.01
N ARG A 243 -15.30 18.82 0.92
CA ARG A 243 -15.13 20.27 0.64
C ARG A 243 -13.78 20.96 0.93
N ILE A 244 -12.65 20.28 0.93
CA ILE A 244 -11.32 20.94 0.88
C ILE A 244 -10.55 20.39 -0.32
N GLY A 245 -10.37 21.24 -1.34
CA GLY A 245 -9.52 20.95 -2.50
C GLY A 245 -10.21 20.95 -3.87
N ASN A 246 -11.47 21.39 -3.98
CA ASN A 246 -12.10 21.52 -5.31
C ASN A 246 -11.46 22.63 -6.19
N ASP A 247 -10.67 23.53 -5.59
CA ASP A 247 -9.90 24.54 -6.32
C ASP A 247 -8.42 24.15 -6.53
N THR A 248 -7.93 23.05 -5.96
CA THR A 248 -6.57 22.58 -6.21
C THR A 248 -6.59 21.59 -7.37
N ARG A 249 -6.52 22.14 -8.59
CA ARG A 249 -6.28 21.33 -9.79
C ARG A 249 -4.96 20.58 -9.62
N MET A 250 -5.01 19.25 -9.69
CA MET A 250 -3.82 18.40 -9.65
C MET A 250 -2.89 18.71 -10.83
N PRO A 251 -1.58 18.42 -10.77
CA PRO A 251 -0.65 18.74 -11.86
C PRO A 251 -1.13 18.27 -13.24
N TRP A 252 -1.74 17.08 -13.32
CA TRP A 252 -2.32 16.55 -14.56
C TRP A 252 -3.63 17.23 -15.00
N GLN A 253 -4.33 17.90 -14.09
CA GLN A 253 -5.53 18.70 -14.40
C GLN A 253 -5.18 20.16 -14.77
N VAL A 254 -4.00 20.65 -14.37
CA VAL A 254 -3.49 21.98 -14.74
C VAL A 254 -2.80 21.94 -16.10
N ASP A 255 -1.82 21.05 -16.24
CA ASP A 255 -1.05 20.83 -17.48
C ASP A 255 -0.77 19.34 -17.65
N GLY A 256 -1.84 18.60 -17.99
CA GLY A 256 -1.80 17.16 -18.23
C GLY A 256 -0.72 16.77 -19.23
N ARG A 257 -0.58 17.54 -20.31
CA ARG A 257 0.42 17.25 -21.35
C ARG A 257 1.83 17.29 -20.77
N ARG A 258 2.20 18.37 -20.07
CA ARG A 258 3.52 18.47 -19.43
C ARG A 258 3.70 17.46 -18.31
N TRP A 259 2.64 17.15 -17.55
CA TRP A 259 2.68 16.12 -16.53
C TRP A 259 3.09 14.76 -17.12
N HIS A 260 2.39 14.29 -18.15
CA HIS A 260 2.65 13.00 -18.78
C HIS A 260 4.00 12.93 -19.51
N LEU A 261 4.42 14.03 -20.14
CA LEU A 261 5.63 14.08 -20.98
C LEU A 261 6.91 14.50 -20.23
N VAL A 262 6.81 15.11 -19.04
CA VAL A 262 7.99 15.67 -18.35
C VAL A 262 8.02 15.31 -16.87
N GLN A 263 6.92 15.45 -16.14
CA GLN A 263 6.92 15.47 -14.67
C GLN A 263 6.40 14.19 -14.02
N ARG A 264 6.35 13.08 -14.76
CA ARG A 264 5.75 11.84 -14.29
C ARG A 264 6.79 10.88 -13.74
N ASP A 265 6.76 10.72 -12.43
CA ASP A 265 7.42 9.61 -11.74
C ASP A 265 6.45 8.42 -11.60
N ASP A 266 7.00 7.22 -11.47
CA ASP A 266 6.21 6.02 -11.20
C ASP A 266 5.66 6.00 -9.75
N ARG A 267 4.93 4.94 -9.38
CA ARG A 267 4.36 4.82 -8.01
C ARG A 267 5.43 4.71 -6.90
N ALA A 268 6.66 4.35 -7.24
CA ALA A 268 7.80 4.23 -6.34
C ALA A 268 8.70 5.48 -6.35
N GLY A 269 8.33 6.52 -7.11
CA GLY A 269 9.12 7.75 -7.27
C GLY A 269 10.30 7.61 -8.24
N ARG A 270 10.34 6.57 -9.06
CA ARG A 270 11.36 6.39 -10.10
C ARG A 270 10.99 7.23 -11.32
N PRO A 271 11.96 7.94 -11.92
CA PRO A 271 11.69 8.77 -13.08
C PRO A 271 11.34 7.91 -14.31
N ARG A 272 10.50 8.46 -15.18
CA ARG A 272 10.25 7.88 -16.51
C ARG A 272 11.54 7.82 -17.34
N ARG A 273 11.79 6.66 -17.95
CA ARG A 273 12.91 6.40 -18.88
C ARG A 273 12.49 6.19 -20.33
N TRP A 274 11.22 5.88 -20.64
CA TRP A 274 10.73 5.89 -22.03
C TRP A 274 10.67 7.31 -22.62
N GLU A 275 10.86 7.42 -23.93
CA GLU A 275 11.00 8.68 -24.67
C GLU A 275 9.63 9.38 -24.87
N PRO A 276 9.46 10.63 -24.40
CA PRO A 276 8.22 11.40 -24.59
C PRO A 276 7.76 11.52 -26.05
N ALA A 277 8.71 11.62 -26.97
CA ALA A 277 8.44 11.75 -28.41
C ALA A 277 7.68 10.53 -28.97
N ALA A 278 7.77 9.35 -28.34
CA ALA A 278 6.99 8.19 -28.72
C ALA A 278 5.48 8.44 -28.54
N LEU A 279 5.07 8.99 -27.38
CA LEU A 279 3.65 9.29 -27.11
C LEU A 279 3.12 10.40 -28.02
N GLU A 280 3.91 11.46 -28.21
CA GLU A 280 3.53 12.56 -29.11
C GLU A 280 3.36 12.08 -30.55
N TYR A 281 4.24 11.19 -31.00
CA TYR A 281 4.14 10.60 -32.33
C TYR A 281 2.90 9.73 -32.50
N VAL A 282 2.56 8.90 -31.49
CA VAL A 282 1.33 8.10 -31.50
C VAL A 282 0.09 9.00 -31.54
N GLU A 283 0.05 10.04 -30.70
CA GLU A 283 -1.04 11.03 -30.70
C GLU A 283 -1.24 11.63 -32.10
N GLN A 284 -0.17 12.11 -32.73
CA GLN A 284 -0.22 12.69 -34.07
C GLN A 284 -0.73 11.69 -35.12
N LEU A 285 -0.26 10.44 -35.07
CA LEU A 285 -0.71 9.39 -35.99
C LEU A 285 -2.19 9.05 -35.81
N VAL A 286 -2.66 8.95 -34.57
CA VAL A 286 -4.07 8.66 -34.27
C VAL A 286 -4.97 9.80 -34.73
N GLN A 287 -4.62 11.05 -34.41
CA GLN A 287 -5.39 12.22 -34.82
C GLN A 287 -5.44 12.33 -36.36
N LYS A 288 -4.31 12.08 -37.05
CA LYS A 288 -4.26 12.04 -38.51
C LYS A 288 -5.09 10.90 -39.11
N ALA A 289 -5.06 9.72 -38.50
CA ALA A 289 -5.86 8.57 -38.94
C ALA A 289 -7.37 8.80 -38.75
N GLY A 290 -7.75 9.57 -37.73
CA GLY A 290 -9.13 9.97 -37.46
C GLY A 290 -9.73 10.95 -38.46
N LYS A 291 -8.90 11.67 -39.23
CA LYS A 291 -9.33 12.74 -40.17
C LYS A 291 -10.32 13.73 -39.52
N GLY A 292 -10.06 14.12 -38.27
CA GLY A 292 -10.92 15.04 -37.49
C GLY A 292 -12.13 14.42 -36.80
N ARG A 293 -12.29 13.08 -36.83
CA ARG A 293 -13.38 12.38 -36.12
C ARG A 293 -13.05 12.04 -34.66
N PHE A 294 -11.78 12.12 -34.27
CA PHE A 294 -11.37 12.01 -32.86
C PHE A 294 -11.52 13.36 -32.16
N GLU A 295 -11.93 13.32 -30.89
CA GLU A 295 -11.88 14.48 -30.02
C GLU A 295 -10.41 14.83 -29.67
N PRO A 296 -10.15 16.06 -29.19
CA PRO A 296 -8.85 16.40 -28.63
C PRO A 296 -8.43 15.40 -27.56
N THR A 297 -7.14 15.06 -27.57
CA THR A 297 -6.56 14.10 -26.63
C THR A 297 -6.82 14.54 -25.19
N ASN A 298 -7.37 13.63 -24.38
CA ASN A 298 -7.64 13.88 -22.97
C ASN A 298 -6.38 13.55 -22.15
N TRP A 299 -5.74 14.61 -21.63
CA TRP A 299 -4.56 14.54 -20.78
C TRP A 299 -4.88 14.69 -19.28
N SER A 300 -6.16 14.83 -18.92
CA SER A 300 -6.59 15.23 -17.58
C SER A 300 -6.74 14.06 -16.60
N ASN A 301 -6.35 12.85 -16.99
CA ASN A 301 -6.39 11.67 -16.13
C ASN A 301 -4.98 11.34 -15.63
N ARG A 302 -4.82 11.17 -14.31
CA ARG A 302 -3.55 10.82 -13.67
C ARG A 302 -2.81 9.65 -14.32
N ALA A 303 -3.54 8.60 -14.68
CA ALA A 303 -2.95 7.31 -15.05
C ALA A 303 -2.70 7.18 -16.56
N SER A 304 -3.60 7.73 -17.37
CA SER A 304 -3.69 7.42 -18.80
C SER A 304 -3.96 8.66 -19.65
N VAL A 305 -3.40 8.67 -20.85
CA VAL A 305 -3.79 9.62 -21.89
C VAL A 305 -4.80 8.92 -22.80
N GLU A 306 -5.95 9.55 -23.01
CA GLU A 306 -7.08 8.93 -23.72
C GLU A 306 -7.40 9.68 -25.01
N ILE A 307 -7.70 8.94 -26.09
CA ILE A 307 -8.29 9.50 -27.31
C ILE A 307 -9.60 8.76 -27.59
N THR A 308 -10.68 9.52 -27.74
CA THR A 308 -12.04 9.03 -27.95
C THR A 308 -12.62 9.68 -29.21
N ALA A 309 -13.46 8.95 -29.95
CA ALA A 309 -14.13 9.52 -31.11
C ALA A 309 -15.36 10.33 -30.71
N ARG A 310 -15.70 11.34 -31.50
CA ARG A 310 -16.89 12.15 -31.29
C ARG A 310 -18.14 11.27 -31.27
N GLY A 311 -18.91 11.33 -30.18
CA GLY A 311 -20.14 10.55 -30.01
C GLY A 311 -19.92 9.06 -29.70
N ALA A 312 -18.68 8.60 -29.56
CA ALA A 312 -18.41 7.22 -29.20
C ALA A 312 -18.60 6.99 -27.69
N PRO A 313 -19.20 5.86 -27.27
CA PRO A 313 -19.39 5.56 -25.85
C PRO A 313 -18.12 5.08 -25.14
N THR A 314 -17.06 4.78 -25.90
CA THR A 314 -15.81 4.23 -25.39
C THR A 314 -14.61 4.90 -26.04
N TRP A 315 -13.41 4.66 -25.52
CA TRP A 315 -12.15 5.17 -26.03
C TRP A 315 -11.58 4.35 -27.19
N PHE A 316 -10.76 4.98 -28.04
CA PHE A 316 -9.97 4.31 -29.07
C PHE A 316 -8.55 4.00 -28.58
N LEU A 317 -7.86 4.97 -27.98
CA LEU A 317 -6.52 4.81 -27.40
C LEU A 317 -6.55 5.07 -25.90
N HIS A 318 -5.90 4.19 -25.14
CA HIS A 318 -5.45 4.41 -23.77
C HIS A 318 -3.93 4.23 -23.71
N ALA A 319 -3.20 5.31 -23.47
CA ALA A 319 -1.76 5.25 -23.25
C ALA A 319 -1.46 5.31 -21.74
N LEU A 320 -1.03 4.18 -21.15
CA LEU A 320 -0.59 4.14 -19.76
C LEU A 320 0.84 4.62 -19.66
N THR A 321 0.98 5.77 -19.03
CA THR A 321 2.19 6.59 -19.07
C THR A 321 3.06 6.41 -17.80
N GLY A 322 2.68 5.45 -16.93
CA GLY A 322 3.26 5.26 -15.60
C GLY A 322 4.31 4.18 -15.47
N GLY A 323 4.61 3.46 -16.55
CA GLY A 323 5.74 2.55 -16.59
C GLY A 323 7.05 3.33 -16.57
N GLU A 324 8.07 2.78 -15.90
CA GLU A 324 9.41 3.34 -15.84
C GLU A 324 10.06 3.28 -17.24
N TRP A 325 10.18 2.07 -17.80
CA TRP A 325 10.92 1.82 -19.04
C TRP A 325 10.08 1.75 -20.30
N LEU A 326 8.77 1.51 -20.18
CA LEU A 326 7.89 1.27 -21.31
C LEU A 326 6.61 2.09 -21.18
N LEU A 327 6.22 2.71 -22.29
CA LEU A 327 4.90 3.26 -22.56
C LEU A 327 3.98 2.13 -23.03
N GLU A 328 2.88 1.90 -22.32
CA GLU A 328 1.90 0.89 -22.73
C GLU A 328 0.77 1.54 -23.53
N LEU A 329 0.59 1.12 -24.78
CA LEU A 329 -0.44 1.63 -25.67
C LEU A 329 -1.53 0.57 -25.84
N TYR A 330 -2.76 0.93 -25.46
CA TYR A 330 -3.94 0.07 -25.63
C TYR A 330 -4.82 0.66 -26.72
N PHE A 331 -5.05 -0.11 -27.79
CA PHE A 331 -5.95 0.26 -28.88
C PHE A 331 -7.20 -0.61 -28.84
N ARG A 332 -8.37 0.02 -28.74
CA ARG A 332 -9.66 -0.68 -28.80
C ARG A 332 -9.96 -1.07 -30.24
N THR A 333 -10.25 -2.35 -30.45
CA THR A 333 -10.56 -2.91 -31.77
C THR A 333 -11.72 -3.91 -31.67
N PRO A 334 -12.45 -4.16 -32.78
CA PRO A 334 -13.45 -5.21 -32.83
C PRO A 334 -12.85 -6.58 -32.54
N ARG A 335 -13.67 -7.49 -32.01
CA ARG A 335 -13.21 -8.81 -31.60
C ARG A 335 -12.65 -9.61 -32.77
N GLY A 336 -11.47 -10.19 -32.59
CA GLY A 336 -10.77 -10.97 -33.61
C GLY A 336 -10.21 -10.16 -34.78
N ALA A 337 -10.17 -8.82 -34.68
CA ALA A 337 -9.65 -7.96 -35.74
C ALA A 337 -8.13 -8.14 -35.98
N PHE A 338 -7.39 -8.54 -34.94
CA PHE A 338 -5.95 -8.70 -34.96
C PHE A 338 -5.55 -10.02 -34.29
N ASP A 339 -4.56 -10.69 -34.88
CA ASP A 339 -3.85 -11.82 -34.28
C ASP A 339 -2.52 -11.30 -33.73
N TRP A 340 -2.24 -11.57 -32.45
CA TRP A 340 -1.09 -10.97 -31.79
C TRP A 340 0.25 -11.43 -32.40
N ARG A 341 0.39 -12.70 -32.78
CA ARG A 341 1.65 -13.24 -33.34
C ARG A 341 1.97 -12.63 -34.70
N LYS A 342 0.94 -12.52 -35.54
CA LYS A 342 1.08 -11.87 -36.86
C LYS A 342 1.43 -10.40 -36.69
N LEU A 343 0.75 -9.71 -35.77
CA LEU A 343 1.00 -8.29 -35.54
C LEU A 343 2.38 -8.03 -34.94
N ASP A 344 2.83 -8.85 -34.00
CA ASP A 344 4.17 -8.80 -33.42
C ASP A 344 5.25 -8.93 -34.51
N GLY A 345 5.12 -9.94 -35.38
CA GLY A 345 6.03 -10.13 -36.52
C GLY A 345 5.97 -9.00 -37.56
N GLU A 346 4.80 -8.39 -37.79
CA GLU A 346 4.65 -7.24 -38.70
C GLU A 346 5.27 -5.96 -38.13
N LEU A 347 5.14 -5.74 -36.81
CA LEU A 347 5.69 -4.57 -36.12
C LEU A 347 7.18 -4.73 -35.85
N GLY A 348 7.67 -5.96 -35.68
CA GLY A 348 9.09 -6.28 -35.54
C GLY A 348 9.73 -5.62 -34.31
N LEU A 349 8.98 -5.49 -33.22
CA LEU A 349 9.49 -4.91 -31.98
C LEU A 349 10.43 -5.91 -31.31
N LYS A 350 11.69 -5.50 -31.13
CA LYS A 350 12.67 -6.28 -30.37
C LYS A 350 12.24 -6.46 -28.92
N THR A 351 12.48 -7.64 -28.35
CA THR A 351 12.30 -7.88 -26.91
C THR A 351 13.26 -7.00 -26.10
N LEU A 352 13.10 -6.94 -24.78
CA LEU A 352 14.01 -6.16 -23.95
C LEU A 352 15.41 -6.79 -23.91
N ASP A 353 15.51 -8.11 -23.94
CA ASP A 353 16.79 -8.83 -23.96
C ASP A 353 17.57 -8.65 -25.28
N GLU A 354 16.88 -8.32 -26.38
CA GLU A 354 17.49 -8.01 -27.67
C GLU A 354 17.97 -6.54 -27.77
N ARG A 355 17.81 -5.76 -26.70
CA ARG A 355 18.18 -4.34 -26.61
C ARG A 355 19.32 -4.12 -25.61
N ASP A 356 20.54 -4.08 -26.15
CA ASP A 356 21.76 -3.80 -25.37
C ASP A 356 21.82 -2.38 -24.78
N ASP A 357 20.91 -1.49 -25.20
CA ASP A 357 20.86 -0.08 -24.78
C ASP A 357 19.96 0.18 -23.57
N LEU A 358 19.28 -0.85 -23.05
CA LEU A 358 18.37 -0.73 -21.91
C LEU A 358 18.90 -1.49 -20.68
N GLU A 359 18.81 -0.87 -19.51
CA GLU A 359 19.17 -1.52 -18.22
C GLU A 359 17.99 -2.34 -17.67
N THR A 360 17.25 -3.02 -18.55
CA THR A 360 16.06 -3.81 -18.20
C THR A 360 15.98 -5.07 -19.07
N TYR A 361 15.49 -6.16 -18.50
CA TYR A 361 15.50 -7.50 -19.12
C TYR A 361 14.07 -8.02 -19.28
N GLY A 362 13.86 -8.83 -20.31
CA GLY A 362 12.61 -9.50 -20.65
C GLY A 362 12.61 -10.07 -22.06
N ASP A 363 12.40 -11.37 -22.18
CA ASP A 363 12.33 -12.13 -23.44
C ASP A 363 10.92 -12.16 -24.07
N TRP A 364 9.97 -11.44 -23.48
CA TRP A 364 8.56 -11.51 -23.83
C TRP A 364 8.21 -10.60 -25.01
N ALA A 365 7.21 -11.04 -25.81
CA ALA A 365 6.74 -10.31 -26.98
C ALA A 365 6.05 -8.98 -26.60
N ARG A 366 6.41 -7.90 -27.29
CA ARG A 366 5.95 -6.53 -26.94
C ARG A 366 4.61 -6.14 -27.54
N VAL A 367 3.94 -7.09 -28.17
CA VAL A 367 2.62 -6.95 -28.75
C VAL A 367 1.73 -8.07 -28.23
N ASP A 368 0.55 -7.69 -27.74
CA ASP A 368 -0.45 -8.62 -27.22
C ASP A 368 -1.86 -8.20 -27.68
N VAL A 369 -2.82 -9.13 -27.67
CA VAL A 369 -4.23 -8.86 -27.94
C VAL A 369 -5.08 -9.45 -26.83
N ARG A 370 -5.62 -8.56 -25.98
CA ARG A 370 -6.39 -8.93 -24.80
C ARG A 370 -7.89 -8.85 -25.06
N LYS A 371 -8.60 -9.95 -24.80
CA LYS A 371 -10.06 -10.01 -24.89
C LYS A 371 -10.70 -9.23 -23.74
N ARG A 372 -11.59 -8.29 -24.03
CA ARG A 372 -12.34 -7.55 -23.01
C ARG A 372 -13.75 -8.12 -22.82
N ARG A 373 -14.34 -7.85 -21.65
CA ARG A 373 -15.68 -8.33 -21.27
C ARG A 373 -16.82 -7.66 -22.04
N ASP A 374 -16.57 -6.47 -22.58
CA ASP A 374 -17.54 -5.64 -23.32
C ASP A 374 -17.62 -5.99 -24.81
N GLY A 375 -17.09 -7.16 -25.22
CA GLY A 375 -17.20 -7.65 -26.59
C GLY A 375 -16.15 -7.09 -27.55
N PHE A 376 -15.18 -6.31 -27.08
CA PHE A 376 -14.06 -5.77 -27.87
C PHE A 376 -12.73 -6.42 -27.48
N ASP A 377 -11.72 -6.26 -28.32
CA ASP A 377 -10.33 -6.59 -27.99
C ASP A 377 -9.51 -5.32 -27.76
N ALA A 378 -8.49 -5.42 -26.91
CA ALA A 378 -7.47 -4.39 -26.73
C ALA A 378 -6.14 -4.91 -27.28
N VAL A 379 -5.68 -4.30 -28.38
CA VAL A 379 -4.31 -4.51 -28.85
C VAL A 379 -3.38 -3.71 -27.96
N VAL A 380 -2.45 -4.40 -27.30
CA VAL A 380 -1.48 -3.81 -26.38
C VAL A 380 -0.12 -3.78 -27.05
N ILE A 381 0.51 -2.61 -27.08
CA ILE A 381 1.86 -2.43 -27.65
C ILE A 381 2.71 -1.70 -26.62
N TYR A 382 3.84 -2.29 -26.27
CA TYR A 382 4.81 -1.73 -25.34
C TYR A 382 5.90 -1.00 -26.13
N VAL A 383 6.15 0.29 -25.84
CA VAL A 383 7.06 1.16 -26.60
C VAL A 383 8.05 1.84 -25.65
N HIS A 384 9.34 1.84 -25.96
CA HIS A 384 10.37 2.57 -25.23
C HIS A 384 10.67 3.91 -25.91
N ASP A 385 10.91 3.90 -27.22
CA ASP A 385 11.30 5.10 -27.97
C ASP A 385 10.61 5.21 -29.33
N ARG A 386 10.64 6.42 -29.91
CA ARG A 386 9.93 6.70 -31.15
C ARG A 386 10.41 5.85 -32.33
N ARG A 387 11.69 5.48 -32.38
CA ARG A 387 12.29 4.79 -33.54
C ARG A 387 11.67 3.41 -33.73
N GLU A 388 11.22 2.78 -32.65
CA GLU A 388 10.55 1.48 -32.67
C GLU A 388 9.21 1.51 -33.41
N ILE A 389 8.51 2.64 -33.37
CA ILE A 389 7.17 2.81 -33.92
C ILE A 389 7.11 3.74 -35.14
N ASP A 390 8.21 4.42 -35.48
CA ASP A 390 8.31 5.23 -36.70
C ASP A 390 8.51 4.36 -37.95
N THR A 391 7.65 3.35 -38.10
CA THR A 391 7.73 2.35 -39.18
C THR A 391 6.48 2.37 -40.06
N PRO A 392 6.59 2.00 -41.35
CA PRO A 392 5.42 1.87 -42.21
C PRO A 392 4.38 0.86 -41.68
N ALA A 393 4.84 -0.20 -41.00
CA ALA A 393 3.99 -1.21 -40.39
C ALA A 393 3.10 -0.62 -39.29
N PHE A 394 3.69 0.11 -38.33
CA PHE A 394 2.93 0.76 -37.26
C PHE A 394 1.93 1.78 -37.81
N ARG A 395 2.32 2.59 -38.81
CA ARG A 395 1.39 3.53 -39.49
C ARG A 395 0.24 2.83 -40.22
N ARG A 396 0.45 1.62 -40.77
CA ARG A 396 -0.64 0.81 -41.36
C ARG A 396 -1.56 0.26 -40.28
N PHE A 397 -1.00 -0.24 -39.18
CA PHE A 397 -1.74 -0.71 -38.02
C PHE A 397 -2.69 0.37 -37.48
N ILE A 398 -2.19 1.57 -37.16
CA ILE A 398 -3.01 2.67 -36.63
C ILE A 398 -4.17 3.02 -37.56
N ARG A 399 -3.92 3.12 -38.87
CA ARG A 399 -4.97 3.40 -39.87
C ARG A 399 -6.04 2.31 -39.92
N LYS A 400 -5.62 1.04 -39.90
CA LYS A 400 -6.53 -0.11 -39.90
C LYS A 400 -7.35 -0.17 -38.60
N ALA A 401 -6.70 -0.04 -37.44
CA ALA A 401 -7.35 -0.04 -36.14
C ALA A 401 -8.38 1.10 -36.03
N ALA A 402 -8.01 2.33 -36.41
CA ALA A 402 -8.93 3.47 -36.40
C ALA A 402 -10.11 3.25 -37.35
N SER A 403 -9.88 2.75 -38.57
CA SER A 403 -10.96 2.46 -39.52
C SER A 403 -11.95 1.42 -39.00
N LEU A 404 -11.46 0.36 -38.36
CA LEU A 404 -12.32 -0.67 -37.76
C LEU A 404 -13.08 -0.14 -36.55
N TYR A 405 -12.41 0.64 -35.71
CA TYR A 405 -13.02 1.31 -34.57
C TYR A 405 -14.21 2.19 -35.00
N PHE A 406 -14.04 3.02 -36.03
CA PHE A 406 -15.13 3.86 -36.54
C PHE A 406 -16.30 3.09 -37.15
N LYS A 407 -16.06 1.89 -37.68
CA LYS A 407 -17.10 1.08 -38.31
C LYS A 407 -17.98 0.39 -37.28
N ASP A 408 -17.39 -0.13 -36.20
CA ASP A 408 -18.08 -1.03 -35.28
C ASP A 408 -18.35 -0.40 -33.89
N VAL A 409 -17.64 0.67 -33.50
CA VAL A 409 -17.79 1.30 -32.17
C VAL A 409 -18.59 2.61 -32.24
N VAL A 410 -18.40 3.41 -33.28
CA VAL A 410 -18.96 4.77 -33.42
C VAL A 410 -20.20 4.76 -34.32
N ARG A 411 -20.99 3.69 -34.29
CA ARG A 411 -22.14 3.46 -35.20
C ARG A 411 -23.02 4.70 -35.40
#